data_AF-A0A537TC94-F1
#
_entry.id   AF-A0A537TC94-F1
#
_cell.length_a   1.000
_cell.length_b   1.000
_cell.length_c   1.000
_cell.angle_alpha   90.00
_cell.angle_beta   90.00
_cell.angle_gamma   90.00
#
_symmetry.space_group_name_H-M   'P 1'
#
loop_
_entity.id
_entity.type
_entity.pdbx_description
1 polymer ?
#
loop_
_entity_poly.entity_id
_entity_poly.type
_entity_poly.pdbx_seq_one_letter_code
_entity_poly.pdbx_strand_id
1 'polypeptide(L)'
;MDGLVVTVDGKRLDEHYEVKRFTKFGFEWTYEGDSPQQLALAILFDRLANKEHAIGLSEPFMKTVIANLDNDWKLTGEEIDAFVRSNPGMK
;
A
#
# COMPACT_ATOMS: atom_id res chain seq x y z
N MET A 1 -12.42 -4.37 16.68
CA MET A 1 -12.21 -3.01 16.16
C MET A 1 -12.45 -3.11 14.68
N ASP A 2 -13.48 -2.43 14.18
CA ASP A 2 -13.62 -2.22 12.74
C ASP A 2 -12.46 -1.31 12.36
N GLY A 3 -11.43 -1.87 11.70
CA GLY A 3 -10.21 -1.15 11.36
C GLY A 3 -10.47 0.04 10.44
N LEU A 4 -9.43 0.86 10.24
CA LEU A 4 -9.48 1.99 9.30
C LEU A 4 -9.98 1.52 7.93
N VAL A 5 -10.90 2.29 7.34
CA VAL A 5 -11.46 2.01 6.01
C VAL A 5 -10.75 2.88 4.99
N VAL A 6 -9.95 2.25 4.14
CA VAL A 6 -9.38 2.88 2.94
C VAL A 6 -10.28 2.56 1.76
N THR A 7 -10.47 3.52 0.85
CA THR A 7 -11.29 3.31 -0.35
C THR A 7 -10.53 3.64 -1.62
N VAL A 8 -10.83 2.89 -2.69
CA VAL A 8 -10.45 3.18 -4.07
C VAL A 8 -11.73 3.46 -4.84
N ASP A 9 -11.86 4.68 -5.37
CA ASP A 9 -13.07 5.15 -6.07
C ASP A 9 -14.38 4.84 -5.33
N GLY A 10 -14.38 5.02 -4.01
CA GLY A 10 -15.53 4.83 -3.13
C GLY A 10 -15.83 3.37 -2.75
N LYS A 11 -15.02 2.41 -3.20
CA LYS A 11 -15.10 1.00 -2.76
C LYS A 11 -14.03 0.71 -1.73
N ARG A 12 -14.36 -0.09 -0.71
CA ARG A 12 -13.37 -0.53 0.30
C ARG A 12 -12.20 -1.24 -0.39
N LEU A 13 -10.99 -0.88 -0.01
CA LEU A 13 -9.77 -1.62 -0.36
C LEU A 13 -9.61 -2.79 0.61
N ASP A 14 -9.48 -4.00 0.07
CA ASP A 14 -9.19 -5.19 0.87
C ASP A 14 -7.71 -5.20 1.29
N GLU A 15 -7.41 -5.78 2.45
CA GLU A 15 -6.04 -5.83 2.96
C GLU A 15 -5.13 -6.77 2.16
N HIS A 16 -5.71 -7.62 1.31
CA HIS A 16 -5.01 -8.59 0.47
C HIS A 16 -4.11 -9.56 1.27
N TYR A 17 -4.61 -10.07 2.40
CA TYR A 17 -3.90 -11.04 3.23
C TYR A 17 -3.59 -12.37 2.51
N GLU A 18 -4.37 -12.73 1.50
CA GLU A 18 -4.12 -13.86 0.60
C GLU A 18 -2.88 -13.67 -0.31
N VAL A 19 -2.47 -12.42 -0.54
CA VAL A 19 -1.26 -12.08 -1.28
C VAL A 19 -0.05 -12.23 -0.36
N LYS A 20 -0.01 -11.45 0.73
CA LYS A 20 0.98 -11.54 1.81
C LYS A 20 0.42 -10.82 3.04
N ARG A 21 0.64 -11.41 4.22
CA ARG A 21 0.22 -10.83 5.50
C ARG A 21 1.44 -10.37 6.29
N PHE A 22 1.66 -9.06 6.34
CA PHE A 22 2.68 -8.41 7.16
C PHE A 22 2.19 -8.18 8.60
N THR A 23 0.90 -7.89 8.76
CA THR A 23 0.29 -7.62 10.07
C THR A 23 -1.04 -8.36 10.24
N LYS A 24 -1.52 -8.44 11.48
CA LYS A 24 -2.89 -8.86 11.82
C LYS A 24 -3.78 -7.70 12.27
N PHE A 25 -3.24 -6.47 12.26
CA PHE A 25 -3.89 -5.29 12.84
C PHE A 25 -4.60 -4.39 11.83
N GLY A 26 -4.53 -4.71 10.53
CA GLY A 26 -5.15 -3.90 9.46
C GLY A 26 -4.22 -2.82 8.92
N PHE A 27 -4.81 -1.77 8.35
CA PHE A 27 -4.08 -0.64 7.80
C PHE A 27 -3.73 0.39 8.86
N GLU A 28 -2.57 1.01 8.68
CA GLU A 28 -2.09 2.20 9.37
C GLU A 28 -1.26 3.02 8.37
N TRP A 29 -0.93 4.27 8.68
CA TRP A 29 0.01 5.12 7.93
C TRP A 29 0.64 6.15 8.89
N THR A 30 1.39 7.15 8.40
CA THR A 30 2.13 8.18 9.18
C THR A 30 3.44 7.71 9.84
N TYR A 31 3.78 6.43 9.74
CA TYR A 31 5.02 5.87 10.28
C TYR A 31 5.49 4.64 9.48
N GLU A 32 6.71 4.16 9.74
CA GLU A 32 7.23 2.93 9.14
C GLU A 32 6.88 1.69 9.98
N GLY A 33 6.41 0.61 9.34
CA GLY A 33 6.19 -0.66 10.01
C GLY A 33 5.26 -1.60 9.24
N ASP A 34 4.91 -2.73 9.88
CA ASP A 34 4.17 -3.81 9.23
C ASP A 34 2.74 -3.41 8.79
N SER A 35 2.01 -2.64 9.61
CA SER A 35 0.65 -2.19 9.25
C SER A 35 0.66 -1.15 8.11
N PRO A 36 1.54 -0.14 8.11
CA PRO A 36 1.79 0.70 6.93
C PRO A 36 2.24 -0.07 5.69
N GLN A 37 3.06 -1.10 5.87
CA GLN A 37 3.50 -1.94 4.74
C GLN A 37 2.35 -2.79 4.17
N GLN A 38 1.38 -3.21 5.00
CA GLN A 38 0.18 -3.87 4.52
C GLN A 38 -0.68 -2.94 3.66
N LEU A 39 -0.83 -1.67 4.04
CA LEU A 39 -1.51 -0.67 3.21
C LEU A 39 -0.77 -0.46 1.89
N ALA A 40 0.56 -0.36 1.92
CA ALA A 40 1.38 -0.27 0.71
C ALA A 40 1.15 -1.45 -0.23
N LEU A 41 1.17 -2.69 0.29
CA LEU A 41 0.90 -3.90 -0.49
C LEU A 41 -0.48 -3.83 -1.14
N ALA A 42 -1.52 -3.49 -0.37
CA ALA A 42 -2.88 -3.49 -0.85
C ALA A 42 -3.08 -2.49 -2.01
N ILE A 43 -2.56 -1.27 -1.86
CA ILE A 43 -2.60 -0.24 -2.92
C ILE A 43 -1.87 -0.70 -4.18
N LEU A 44 -0.67 -1.25 -4.03
CA LEU A 44 0.12 -1.70 -5.17
C LEU A 44 -0.51 -2.91 -5.87
N PHE A 45 -1.07 -3.86 -5.12
CA PHE A 45 -1.70 -5.02 -5.70
C PHE A 45 -3.01 -4.68 -6.43
N ASP A 46 -3.85 -3.81 -5.86
CA ASP A 46 -5.05 -3.29 -6.51
C ASP A 46 -4.70 -2.57 -7.83
N ARG A 47 -3.62 -1.77 -7.82
CA ARG A 47 -3.17 -1.06 -9.02
C ARG A 47 -2.53 -1.95 -10.10
N LEU A 48 -1.71 -2.93 -9.70
CA LEU A 48 -0.83 -3.68 -10.62
C LEU A 48 -1.34 -5.09 -10.97
N ALA A 49 -2.23 -5.67 -10.17
CA ALA A 49 -2.67 -7.07 -10.26
C ALA A 49 -1.51 -8.09 -10.40
N ASN A 50 -0.33 -7.76 -9.85
CA ASN A 50 0.88 -8.58 -9.90
C ASN A 50 1.43 -8.78 -8.49
N LYS A 51 1.31 -10.01 -7.99
CA LYS A 51 1.64 -10.37 -6.61
C LYS A 51 3.13 -10.15 -6.29
N GLU A 52 4.02 -10.69 -7.11
CA GLU A 52 5.46 -10.65 -6.87
C GLU A 52 5.95 -9.20 -6.88
N HIS A 53 5.47 -8.41 -7.84
CA HIS A 53 5.85 -7.01 -7.98
C HIS A 53 5.32 -6.15 -6.82
N ALA A 54 4.05 -6.33 -6.43
CA ALA A 54 3.46 -5.61 -5.30
C ALA A 54 4.18 -5.94 -3.98
N ILE A 55 4.57 -7.21 -3.76
CA ILE A 55 5.34 -7.60 -2.58
C ILE A 55 6.72 -6.92 -2.56
N GLY A 56 7.46 -6.97 -3.68
CA GLY A 56 8.80 -6.37 -3.78
C GLY A 56 8.80 -4.85 -3.60
N LEU A 57 7.72 -4.18 -4.01
CA LEU A 57 7.56 -2.72 -3.88
C LEU A 57 6.87 -2.26 -2.59
N SER A 58 6.31 -3.17 -1.79
CA SER A 58 5.55 -2.79 -0.58
C SER A 58 6.38 -2.03 0.45
N GLU A 59 7.60 -2.48 0.74
CA GLU A 59 8.49 -1.81 1.71
C GLU A 59 8.95 -0.42 1.23
N PRO A 60 9.52 -0.23 0.02
CA PRO A 60 9.96 1.08 -0.43
C PRO A 60 8.80 2.06 -0.62
N PHE A 61 7.64 1.59 -1.11
CA PHE A 61 6.45 2.42 -1.23
C PHE A 61 5.93 2.85 0.14
N MET A 62 5.98 1.94 1.12
CA MET A 62 5.66 2.27 2.50
C MET A 62 6.55 3.40 3.04
N LYS A 63 7.88 3.27 2.92
CA LYS A 63 8.83 4.26 3.48
C LYS A 63 8.73 5.62 2.80
N THR A 64 8.50 5.64 1.50
CA THR A 64 8.53 6.87 0.69
C THR A 64 7.18 7.57 0.63
N VAL A 65 6.08 6.82 0.61
CA VAL A 65 4.73 7.36 0.43
C VAL A 65 3.90 7.18 1.69
N ILE A 66 3.62 5.93 2.10
CA ILE A 66 2.64 5.65 3.17
C ILE A 66 3.05 6.23 4.52
N ALA A 67 4.33 6.14 4.89
CA ALA A 67 4.84 6.68 6.14
C ALA A 67 4.75 8.22 6.22
N ASN A 68 4.59 8.90 5.07
CA ASN A 68 4.58 10.36 4.97
C ASN A 68 3.19 10.94 4.62
N LEU A 69 2.15 10.11 4.59
CA LEU A 69 0.78 10.58 4.41
C LEU A 69 0.32 11.34 5.67
N ASP A 70 -0.43 12.41 5.49
CA ASP A 70 -1.13 13.10 6.58
C ASP A 70 -2.42 12.37 6.98
N ASN A 71 -3.19 12.92 7.92
CA ASN A 71 -4.45 12.32 8.37
C ASN A 71 -5.50 12.20 7.26
N ASP A 72 -5.58 13.22 6.40
CA ASP A 72 -6.45 13.24 5.22
C ASP A 72 -5.56 13.19 3.98
N TRP A 73 -5.73 12.16 3.16
CA TRP A 73 -4.91 11.97 1.97
C TRP A 73 -5.74 11.42 0.80
N LYS A 74 -5.21 11.64 -0.41
CA LYS A 74 -5.65 10.99 -1.63
C LYS A 74 -4.41 10.66 -2.44
N LEU A 75 -4.33 9.43 -2.92
CA LEU A 75 -3.33 8.99 -3.89
C LEU A 75 -4.00 8.71 -5.22
N THR A 76 -3.44 9.22 -6.29
CA THR A 76 -3.89 8.97 -7.66
C THR A 76 -3.17 7.77 -8.25
N GLY A 77 -3.80 7.11 -9.23
CA GLY A 77 -3.14 6.07 -10.01
C GLY A 77 -1.85 6.56 -10.68
N GLU A 78 -1.81 7.83 -11.10
CA GLU A 78 -0.62 8.43 -11.74
C GLU A 78 0.57 8.55 -10.77
N GLU A 79 0.33 8.93 -9.51
CA GLU A 79 1.36 9.00 -8.47
C GLU A 79 1.90 7.60 -8.13
N ILE A 80 1.02 6.61 -8.04
CA ILE A 80 1.41 5.20 -7.83
C ILE A 80 2.25 4.72 -9.02
N ASP A 81 1.81 4.96 -10.25
CA ASP A 81 2.54 4.55 -11.45
C ASP A 81 3.90 5.26 -11.57
N ALA A 82 3.98 6.53 -11.16
CA ALA A 82 5.23 7.28 -11.14
C ALA A 82 6.25 6.67 -10.15
N PHE A 83 5.78 6.26 -8.97
CA PHE A 83 6.60 5.50 -8.04
C PHE A 83 7.09 4.19 -8.65
N VAL A 84 6.19 3.38 -9.24
CA VAL A 84 6.54 2.09 -9.83
C VAL A 84 7.57 2.24 -10.96
N ARG A 85 7.39 3.20 -11.87
CA ARG A 85 8.36 3.48 -12.95
C ARG A 85 9.74 3.88 -12.43
N SER A 86 9.79 4.53 -11.27
CA SER A 86 11.05 4.97 -10.65
C SER A 86 11.75 3.84 -9.87
N ASN A 87 11.09 2.69 -9.67
CA ASN A 87 11.60 1.54 -8.91
C ASN A 87 11.51 0.21 -9.70
N PRO A 88 12.00 0.11 -10.95
CA PRO A 88 11.73 -1.04 -11.83
C PRO A 88 12.50 -2.33 -11.47
N GLY A 89 13.36 -2.31 -10.45
CA GLY A 89 14.36 -3.35 -10.20
C GLY A 89 14.57 -3.73 -8.74
N MET A 90 13.63 -3.44 -7.86
CA MET A 90 13.72 -3.92 -6.48
C MET A 90 13.46 -5.43 -6.45
N LYS A 91 14.54 -6.19 -6.28
CA LYS A 91 14.57 -7.65 -6.15
C LYS A 91 14.04 -8.11 -4.80
#